data_AF-A0A9X7ZDJ3-F1
#
_entry.id   AF-A0A9X7ZDJ3-F1
#
_cell.length_a   1.000
_cell.length_b   1.000
_cell.length_c   1.000
_cell.angle_alpha   90.00
_cell.angle_beta   90.00
_cell.angle_gamma   90.00
#
_symmetry.space_group_name_H-M   'P 1'
#
loop_
_entity.id
_entity.type
_entity.pdbx_description
1 polymer ?
#
loop_
_entity_poly.entity_id
_entity_poly.type
_entity_poly.pdbx_seq_one_letter_code
_entity_poly.pdbx_strand_id
1 'polypeptide(L)'
;MNAPDIKRLLQLLAFGLGILLLLGGYAMTKASAARAIPTNDDICAHLNMNPTLDGVTQVGSALLPYAASANDVGVRIAHAVQTMCPQHIPLIKQWALRATAGSPLEG
;
A
#
# COMPACT_ATOMS: atom_id res chain seq x y z
N MET A 1 34.17 8.94 -48.65
CA MET A 1 33.56 7.91 -47.78
C MET A 1 33.45 8.51 -46.39
N ASN A 2 32.21 8.78 -45.95
CA ASN A 2 31.88 9.61 -44.80
C ASN A 2 32.05 8.84 -43.48
N ALA A 3 32.94 9.33 -42.59
CA ALA A 3 33.17 8.79 -41.26
C ALA A 3 32.50 9.53 -40.07
N PRO A 4 31.26 10.09 -40.15
CA PRO A 4 30.55 10.58 -38.96
C PRO A 4 29.57 9.56 -38.34
N ASP A 5 29.35 8.39 -38.97
CA ASP A 5 28.21 7.52 -38.62
C ASP A 5 28.45 6.59 -37.41
N ILE A 6 29.70 6.11 -37.24
CA ILE A 6 30.05 5.15 -36.18
C ILE A 6 29.92 5.75 -34.78
N LYS A 7 30.25 7.04 -34.60
CA LYS A 7 30.11 7.72 -33.30
C LYS A 7 28.64 7.83 -32.89
N ARG A 8 27.73 8.08 -33.83
CA ARG A 8 26.29 8.14 -33.55
C ARG A 8 25.72 6.75 -33.26
N LEU A 9 26.15 5.72 -33.98
CA LEU A 9 25.81 4.33 -33.70
C LEU A 9 26.26 3.88 -32.30
N LEU A 10 27.48 4.25 -31.90
CA LEU A 10 28.00 3.91 -30.57
C LEU A 10 27.27 4.64 -29.43
N GLN A 11 26.88 5.90 -29.65
CA GLN A 11 26.07 6.65 -28.68
C GLN A 11 24.67 6.03 -28.51
N LEU A 12 24.01 5.63 -29.60
CA LEU A 12 22.68 4.99 -29.53
C LEU A 12 22.72 3.66 -28.77
N LEU A 13 23.78 2.86 -28.94
CA LEU A 13 23.99 1.64 -28.17
C LEU A 13 24.18 1.93 -26.67
N ALA A 14 24.91 2.99 -26.31
CA ALA A 14 25.09 3.40 -24.92
C ALA A 14 23.77 3.89 -24.28
N PHE A 15 22.95 4.65 -25.00
CA PHE A 15 21.61 5.04 -24.54
C PHE A 15 20.66 3.84 -24.40
N GLY A 16 20.70 2.89 -25.34
CA GLY A 16 19.89 1.67 -25.28
C GLY A 16 20.21 0.79 -24.06
N LEU A 17 21.49 0.60 -23.75
CA LEU A 17 21.91 -0.15 -22.57
C LEU A 17 21.58 0.59 -21.26
N GLY A 18 21.71 1.92 -21.25
CA GLY A 18 21.36 2.77 -20.11
C GLY A 18 19.86 2.76 -19.80
N ILE A 19 19.00 2.82 -20.82
CA ILE A 19 17.54 2.70 -20.67
C ILE A 19 17.16 1.28 -20.19
N LEU A 20 17.84 0.23 -20.66
CA LEU A 20 17.61 -1.14 -20.17
C LEU A 20 17.99 -1.30 -18.69
N LEU A 21 19.08 -0.67 -18.24
CA LEU A 21 19.47 -0.63 -16.82
C LEU A 21 18.50 0.22 -15.97
N LEU A 22 18.00 1.34 -16.50
CA LEU A 22 16.97 2.16 -15.84
C LEU A 22 15.64 1.40 -15.73
N LEU A 23 15.18 0.73 -16.79
CA LEU A 23 13.95 -0.07 -16.76
C LEU A 23 14.10 -1.33 -15.90
N GLY A 24 15.27 -1.97 -15.90
CA GLY A 24 15.60 -3.08 -15.00
C GLY A 24 15.66 -2.67 -13.53
N GLY A 25 16.20 -1.48 -13.24
CA GLY A 25 16.21 -0.90 -11.89
C GLY A 25 14.82 -0.48 -11.40
N TYR A 26 13.99 0.08 -12.28
CA TYR A 26 12.58 0.43 -11.99
C TYR A 26 11.68 -0.82 -11.87
N ALA A 27 12.00 -1.91 -12.56
CA ALA A 27 11.32 -3.19 -12.37
C ALA A 27 11.68 -3.86 -11.03
N MET A 28 12.88 -3.61 -10.49
CA MET A 28 13.30 -4.12 -9.18
C MET A 28 12.87 -3.27 -7.98
N THR A 29 12.32 -2.06 -8.17
CA THR A 29 11.63 -1.35 -7.06
C THR A 29 10.19 -1.82 -6.87
N LYS A 30 9.68 -2.66 -7.78
CA LYS A 30 8.47 -3.47 -7.60
C LYS A 30 8.78 -4.96 -7.44
N ALA A 31 10.06 -5.32 -7.24
CA ALA A 31 10.41 -6.62 -6.69
C ALA A 31 9.98 -6.62 -5.23
N SER A 32 8.72 -6.99 -5.02
CA SER A 32 8.29 -7.82 -3.91
C SER A 32 9.08 -7.56 -2.62
N ALA A 33 8.85 -6.40 -2.00
CA ALA A 33 8.67 -6.48 -0.55
C ALA A 33 7.61 -7.56 -0.40
N ALA A 34 7.99 -8.76 0.07
CA ALA A 34 7.04 -9.76 0.53
C ALA A 34 6.05 -8.95 1.37
N ARG A 35 4.86 -8.72 0.81
CA ARG A 35 4.00 -7.64 1.26
C ARG A 35 3.65 -8.05 2.68
N ALA A 36 4.29 -7.42 3.66
CA ALA A 36 4.32 -7.95 5.01
C ALA A 36 2.87 -7.94 5.49
N ILE A 37 2.41 -9.06 6.05
CA ILE A 37 1.08 -9.14 6.63
C ILE A 37 1.04 -8.06 7.72
N PRO A 38 0.18 -7.03 7.62
CA PRO A 38 0.17 -5.96 8.60
C PRO A 38 -0.09 -6.55 9.99
N THR A 39 0.76 -6.18 10.95
CA THR A 39 0.67 -6.63 12.33
C THR A 39 -0.27 -5.72 13.15
N ASN A 40 -0.60 -6.14 14.37
CA ASN A 40 -1.39 -5.30 15.28
C ASN A 40 -0.66 -3.99 15.63
N ASP A 41 0.67 -4.01 15.67
CA ASP A 41 1.49 -2.83 15.92
C ASP A 41 1.41 -1.85 14.75
N ASP A 42 1.53 -2.35 13.50
CA ASP A 42 1.39 -1.53 12.28
C ASP A 42 0.02 -0.84 12.21
N ILE A 43 -1.04 -1.57 12.58
CA ILE A 43 -2.41 -1.03 12.63
C ILE A 43 -2.47 0.14 13.61
N CYS A 44 -1.96 -0.03 14.84
CA CYS A 44 -2.01 1.00 15.85
C CYS A 44 -1.07 2.17 15.58
N ALA A 45 0.11 1.92 15.02
CA ALA A 45 1.03 2.97 14.57
C ALA A 45 0.36 3.86 13.52
N HIS A 46 -0.34 3.25 12.54
CA HIS A 46 -1.07 4.00 11.53
C HIS A 46 -2.22 4.82 12.14
N LEU A 47 -3.03 4.24 13.03
CA LEU A 47 -4.13 4.96 13.69
C LEU A 47 -3.65 6.07 14.62
N ASN A 48 -2.46 5.95 15.22
CA ASN A 48 -1.86 7.03 16.00
C ASN A 48 -1.40 8.19 15.12
N MET A 49 -0.90 7.92 13.90
CA MET A 49 -0.52 8.97 12.94
C MET A 49 -1.73 9.63 12.29
N ASN A 50 -2.80 8.86 12.05
CA ASN A 50 -4.02 9.32 11.41
C ASN A 50 -5.26 8.80 12.16
N PRO A 51 -5.64 9.41 13.31
CA PRO A 51 -6.75 8.98 14.15
C PRO A 51 -8.10 9.45 13.58
N THR A 52 -8.35 9.17 12.30
CA THR A 52 -9.56 9.55 11.58
C THR A 52 -10.28 8.32 11.02
N LEU A 53 -11.56 8.48 10.69
CA LEU A 53 -12.34 7.39 10.08
C LEU A 53 -11.78 6.98 8.72
N ASP A 54 -11.16 7.92 7.99
CA ASP A 54 -10.45 7.65 6.75
C ASP A 54 -9.18 6.82 7.01
N GLY A 55 -8.41 7.14 8.06
CA GLY A 55 -7.27 6.33 8.49
C GLY A 55 -7.65 4.88 8.80
N VAL A 56 -8.79 4.64 9.45
CA VAL A 56 -9.31 3.27 9.67
C VAL A 56 -9.64 2.57 8.34
N THR A 57 -10.24 3.29 7.39
CA THR A 57 -10.52 2.75 6.04
C THR A 57 -9.23 2.42 5.29
N GLN A 58 -8.20 3.26 5.36
CA GLN A 58 -6.89 2.99 4.75
C GLN A 58 -6.25 1.72 5.31
N VAL A 59 -6.28 1.53 6.64
CA VAL A 59 -5.83 0.29 7.28
C VAL A 59 -6.65 -0.90 6.78
N GLY A 60 -7.97 -0.74 6.65
CA GLY A 60 -8.85 -1.77 6.10
C GLY A 60 -8.49 -2.17 4.68
N SER A 61 -8.28 -1.20 3.79
CA SER A 61 -7.84 -1.43 2.41
C SER A 61 -6.46 -2.09 2.34
N ALA A 62 -5.55 -1.77 3.27
CA ALA A 62 -4.23 -2.39 3.36
C ALA A 62 -4.30 -3.85 3.84
N LEU A 63 -5.26 -4.18 4.71
CA LEU A 63 -5.49 -5.54 5.24
C LEU A 63 -6.26 -6.45 4.28
N LEU A 64 -7.11 -5.87 3.41
CA LEU A 64 -7.99 -6.61 2.51
C LEU A 64 -7.29 -7.69 1.66
N PRO A 65 -6.09 -7.46 1.09
CA PRO A 65 -5.37 -8.49 0.32
C PRO A 65 -4.91 -9.71 1.14
N TYR A 66 -4.93 -9.62 2.47
CA TYR A 66 -4.51 -10.67 3.39
C TYR A 66 -5.65 -11.25 4.23
N ALA A 67 -6.88 -10.79 3.98
CA ALA A 67 -8.05 -11.15 4.75
C ALA A 67 -8.97 -12.06 3.92
N ALA A 68 -9.70 -12.93 4.60
CA ALA A 68 -10.67 -13.80 3.92
C ALA A 68 -11.91 -13.02 3.42
N SER A 69 -12.22 -11.89 4.05
CA SER A 69 -13.36 -11.03 3.71
C SER A 69 -13.21 -9.64 4.33
N ALA A 70 -14.07 -8.69 3.93
CA ALA A 70 -14.15 -7.38 4.60
C ALA A 70 -14.55 -7.49 6.08
N ASN A 71 -15.31 -8.53 6.46
CA ASN A 71 -15.63 -8.81 7.85
C ASN A 71 -14.39 -9.25 8.64
N ASP A 72 -13.55 -10.09 8.04
CA ASP A 72 -12.27 -10.52 8.62
C ASP A 72 -11.32 -9.32 8.84
N VAL A 73 -11.27 -8.38 7.89
CA VAL A 73 -10.57 -7.09 8.08
C VAL A 73 -11.08 -6.35 9.31
N GLY A 74 -12.40 -6.20 9.44
CA GLY A 74 -13.01 -5.51 10.57
C GLY A 74 -12.68 -6.16 11.92
N VAL A 75 -12.70 -7.50 11.99
CA VAL A 75 -12.32 -8.26 13.19
C VAL A 75 -10.84 -8.04 13.53
N ARG A 76 -9.94 -8.08 12.55
CA ARG A 76 -8.49 -7.87 12.76
C ARG A 76 -8.19 -6.45 13.27
N ILE A 77 -8.82 -5.43 12.70
CA ILE A 77 -8.69 -4.04 13.17
C ILE A 77 -9.23 -3.91 14.60
N ALA A 78 -10.42 -4.43 14.87
CA ALA A 78 -11.03 -4.37 16.19
C ALA A 78 -10.17 -5.07 17.25
N HIS A 79 -9.58 -6.22 16.91
CA HIS A 79 -8.68 -6.96 17.79
C HIS A 79 -7.37 -6.19 18.04
N ALA A 80 -6.74 -5.63 17.01
CA ALA A 80 -5.53 -4.83 17.16
C ALA A 80 -5.77 -3.60 18.06
N VAL A 81 -6.87 -2.89 17.84
CA VAL A 81 -7.23 -1.71 18.64
C VAL A 81 -7.55 -2.07 20.09
N GLN A 82 -8.26 -3.17 20.34
CA GLN A 82 -8.55 -3.63 21.71
C GLN A 82 -7.28 -4.02 22.49
N THR A 83 -6.29 -4.59 21.81
CA THR A 83 -5.09 -5.15 22.46
C THR A 83 -3.95 -4.15 22.60
N MET A 84 -3.76 -3.26 21.61
CA MET A 84 -2.56 -2.42 21.51
C MET A 84 -2.84 -0.92 21.65
N CYS A 85 -4.00 -0.43 21.21
CA CYS A 85 -4.33 1.00 21.22
C CYS A 85 -5.79 1.30 21.58
N PRO A 86 -6.22 0.96 22.82
CA PRO A 86 -7.63 1.02 23.22
C PRO A 86 -8.24 2.43 23.17
N GLN A 87 -7.42 3.49 23.15
CA GLN A 87 -7.87 4.85 22.93
C GLN A 87 -8.64 5.04 21.60
N HIS A 88 -8.41 4.18 20.60
CA HIS A 88 -9.07 4.24 19.29
C HIS A 88 -10.37 3.41 19.22
N ILE A 89 -10.77 2.72 20.29
CA ILE A 89 -12.03 1.95 20.32
C ILE A 89 -13.26 2.80 19.90
N PRO A 90 -13.44 4.05 20.37
CA PRO A 90 -14.56 4.88 19.93
C PRO A 90 -14.54 5.15 18.42
N LEU A 91 -13.35 5.32 17.84
CA LEU A 91 -13.15 5.56 16.40
C LEU A 91 -13.54 4.31 15.58
N ILE A 92 -13.14 3.12 16.01
CA ILE A 92 -13.51 1.87 15.34
C ILE A 92 -15.02 1.61 15.42
N LYS A 93 -15.66 1.93 16.55
CA LYS A 93 -17.13 1.85 16.68
C LYS A 93 -17.84 2.77 15.70
N GLN A 94 -17.38 4.03 15.57
CA GLN A 94 -17.93 4.97 14.60
C GLN A 94 -17.72 4.52 13.16
N TRP A 95 -16.55 3.96 12.85
CA TRP A 95 -16.24 3.41 11.53
C TRP A 95 -17.15 2.22 11.17
N ALA A 96 -17.32 1.28 12.10
CA ALA A 96 -18.21 0.13 11.91
C ALA A 96 -19.67 0.57 11.69
N LEU A 97 -20.15 1.56 12.46
CA LEU A 97 -21.49 2.13 12.28
C LEU A 97 -21.68 2.73 10.87
N ARG A 98 -20.67 3.44 10.34
CA ARG A 98 -20.73 3.96 8.96
C ARG A 98 -20.73 2.85 7.92
N ALA A 99 -19.91 1.82 8.09
CA ALA A 99 -19.90 0.66 7.21
C ALA A 99 -21.26 -0.07 7.17
N THR A 100 -22.00 -0.07 8.29
CA THR A 100 -23.35 -0.67 8.38
C THR A 100 -24.48 0.27 7.96
N ALA A 101 -24.27 1.59 7.94
CA ALA A 101 -25.33 2.58 7.71
C ALA A 101 -25.56 2.94 6.23
N GLY A 102 -24.70 2.51 5.30
CA GLY A 102 -24.95 2.64 3.86
C GLY A 102 -23.68 2.66 3.00
N SER A 103 -23.48 1.62 2.18
CA SER A 103 -22.72 1.71 0.94
C SER A 103 -23.44 2.67 -0.03
N PRO A 104 -22.72 3.49 -0.80
CA PRO A 104 -22.06 2.96 -2.00
C PRO A 104 -20.56 3.30 -2.07
N LEU A 105 -19.77 2.28 -2.39
CA LEU A 105 -18.51 2.44 -3.10
C LEU A 105 -18.85 2.76 -4.56
N GLU A 106 -19.27 3.98 -4.87
CA GLU A 106 -19.35 4.47 -6.24
C GLU A 106 -18.67 5.84 -6.33
N GLY A 107 -17.63 5.88 -7.15
CA GLY A 107 -16.85 7.03 -7.59
C GLY A 107 -15.99 6.59 -8.75
#